data_AF-A0AAE8VUI3-F1
#
_entry.id   AF-A0AAE8VUI3-F1
#
_cell.length_a   1.000
_cell.length_b   1.000
_cell.length_c   1.000
_cell.angle_alpha   90.00
_cell.angle_beta   90.00
_cell.angle_gamma   90.00
#
_symmetry.space_group_name_H-M   'P 1'
#
loop_
_entity.id
_entity.type
_entity.pdbx_description
1 polymer ?
#
loop_
_entity_poly.entity_id
_entity_poly.type
_entity_poly.pdbx_seq_one_letter_code
_entity_poly.pdbx_strand_id
1 'polypeptide(L)'
;MQQVKNDELVACQHASLSIVNPYELLRKYTCEECQAVLTCSCDEDLALYVLPHQAMRSIDAQTRLPVQVTEPLLAGVCHECRGEEPPAFPTKPHRGAASLVHRYYWREIYKETSHRFIRWASKQGLPLTGSDGQGVVMELSRQHRTEYEAIERAVVRDIRGQHDKKPKYDFSRQSDSDILAACDVATEDYPACYVTPTIGHVQVIPIDSDDLESAVGVEEFVSQRLRQAGRKVMLCESRPFQAVYATLMWLWVQDPRDSRNRPAGFGRRDGADVGQGDLIWTMLPEDFGSPVHATRRADALEEHLGSLPCTMEEMLWVFDYWTPYAEELRQYLWAYSPTDVERGRRLIQILGPEQVKRVLRFLADDYWGRYLGWPDLVSWSETEVGAADVEFIEVKSSSDKLSEDQRDWILKNSEVLRLPFKIAKVHRVQRILRP
;
A
#
# COMPACT_ATOMS: atom_id res chain seq x y z
N MET A 1 46.50 0.51 -24.84
CA MET A 1 46.74 1.10 -23.50
C MET A 1 46.60 2.60 -23.62
N GLN A 2 45.38 3.11 -23.48
CA GLN A 2 45.10 4.54 -23.45
C GLN A 2 45.00 4.89 -21.96
N GLN A 3 45.92 5.73 -21.50
CA GLN A 3 45.92 6.27 -20.13
C GLN A 3 44.60 7.01 -19.91
N VAL A 4 43.70 6.40 -19.17
CA VAL A 4 42.60 7.12 -18.51
C VAL A 4 43.29 7.99 -17.47
N LYS A 5 43.22 9.31 -17.66
CA LYS A 5 43.60 10.28 -16.66
C LYS A 5 42.78 9.99 -15.40
N ASN A 6 43.47 9.72 -14.30
CA ASN A 6 42.90 9.92 -12.97
C ASN A 6 42.68 11.42 -12.81
N ASP A 7 41.52 11.90 -13.26
CA ASP A 7 40.95 13.11 -12.68
C ASP A 7 40.67 12.75 -11.22
N GLU A 8 41.25 13.51 -10.29
CA GLU A 8 40.87 13.43 -8.88
C GLU A 8 39.36 13.56 -8.80
N LEU A 9 38.67 12.48 -8.40
CA LEU A 9 37.24 12.49 -8.15
C LEU A 9 36.99 13.46 -6.99
N VAL A 10 36.74 14.71 -7.32
CA VAL A 10 36.26 15.71 -6.37
C VAL A 10 34.92 15.20 -5.88
N ALA A 11 34.85 14.86 -4.58
CA ALA A 11 33.59 14.46 -3.96
C ALA A 11 32.51 15.51 -4.24
N CYS A 12 31.29 15.05 -4.49
CA CYS A 12 30.14 15.89 -4.74
C CYS A 12 29.90 16.84 -3.56
N GLN A 13 29.88 18.15 -3.84
CA GLN A 13 29.59 19.22 -2.88
C GLN A 13 28.31 20.00 -3.23
N HIS A 14 27.54 19.53 -4.19
CA HIS A 14 26.30 20.17 -4.62
C HIS A 14 25.23 20.06 -3.53
N ALA A 15 24.39 21.10 -3.43
CA ALA A 15 23.35 21.18 -2.41
C ALA A 15 22.06 20.45 -2.83
N SER A 16 21.78 20.33 -4.14
CA SER A 16 20.54 19.75 -4.63
C SER A 16 20.61 18.22 -4.64
N LEU A 17 20.07 17.62 -3.57
CA LEU A 17 20.08 16.19 -3.34
C LEU A 17 18.64 15.66 -3.17
N SER A 18 18.27 14.66 -3.95
CA SER A 18 16.97 13.98 -3.86
C SER A 18 17.12 12.57 -3.28
N ILE A 19 16.13 12.11 -2.51
CA ILE A 19 16.16 10.76 -1.92
C ILE A 19 15.86 9.71 -3.00
N VAL A 20 16.73 8.71 -3.15
CA VAL A 20 16.55 7.58 -4.09
C VAL A 20 15.39 6.69 -3.66
N ASN A 21 15.39 6.31 -2.38
CA ASN A 21 14.33 5.50 -1.81
C ASN A 21 14.08 5.86 -0.34
N PRO A 22 12.92 6.48 -0.04
CA PRO A 22 12.64 6.95 1.31
C PRO A 22 12.40 5.83 2.32
N TYR A 23 12.13 4.61 1.84
CA TYR A 23 11.83 3.42 2.63
C TYR A 23 13.05 2.54 2.89
N GLU A 24 14.25 2.97 2.52
CA GLU A 24 15.49 2.31 2.94
C GLU A 24 15.94 2.80 4.33
N LEU A 25 16.47 1.86 5.14
CA LEU A 25 17.04 2.17 6.45
C LEU A 25 18.33 2.99 6.31
N LEU A 26 19.22 2.55 5.41
CA LEU A 26 20.35 3.35 4.91
C LEU A 26 19.88 4.17 3.71
N ARG A 27 19.53 5.44 3.91
CA ARG A 27 19.03 6.30 2.82
C ARG A 27 20.16 6.68 1.87
N LYS A 28 19.86 6.64 0.57
CA LYS A 28 20.73 7.12 -0.50
C LYS A 28 20.12 8.37 -1.11
N TYR A 29 21.00 9.23 -1.59
CA TYR A 29 20.64 10.48 -2.22
C TYR A 29 21.29 10.56 -3.58
N THR A 30 20.57 11.04 -4.59
CA THR A 30 21.13 11.38 -5.90
C THR A 30 21.34 12.87 -5.97
N CYS A 31 22.52 13.28 -6.39
CA CYS A 31 22.80 14.66 -6.74
C CYS A 31 22.14 15.02 -8.07
N GLU A 32 21.31 16.05 -8.08
CA GLU A 32 20.60 16.46 -9.29
C GLU A 32 21.54 17.06 -10.34
N GLU A 33 22.69 17.59 -9.92
CA GLU A 33 23.65 18.27 -10.80
C GLU A 33 24.65 17.29 -11.45
N CYS A 34 25.32 16.46 -10.64
CA CYS A 34 26.35 15.53 -11.13
C CYS A 34 25.92 14.06 -11.17
N GLN A 35 24.68 13.75 -10.76
CA GLN A 35 24.13 12.39 -10.74
C GLN A 35 24.88 11.39 -9.83
N ALA A 36 25.77 11.89 -8.95
CA ALA A 36 26.42 11.07 -7.94
C ALA A 36 25.40 10.52 -6.94
N VAL A 37 25.59 9.26 -6.54
CA VAL A 37 24.75 8.57 -5.55
C VAL A 37 25.51 8.46 -4.25
N LEU A 38 24.96 9.09 -3.22
CA LEU A 38 25.64 9.43 -1.98
C LEU A 38 24.98 8.71 -0.79
N THR A 39 25.78 8.35 0.22
CA THR A 39 25.29 8.02 1.57
C THR A 39 25.91 8.95 2.60
N CYS A 40 25.20 9.21 3.70
CA CYS A 40 25.69 10.11 4.73
C CYS A 40 26.58 9.38 5.75
N SER A 41 27.69 10.01 6.15
CA SER A 41 28.59 9.49 7.19
C SER A 41 27.90 9.26 8.54
N CYS A 42 26.78 9.93 8.82
CA CYS A 42 26.01 9.70 10.06
C CYS A 42 25.35 8.30 10.14
N ASP A 43 25.42 7.52 9.05
CA ASP A 43 24.94 6.15 8.96
C ASP A 43 26.10 5.12 8.91
N GLU A 44 27.35 5.54 9.19
CA GLU A 44 28.55 4.68 9.11
C GLU A 44 28.43 3.40 9.95
N ASP A 45 28.06 3.50 11.23
CA ASP A 45 27.90 2.33 12.11
C ASP A 45 26.86 1.33 11.56
N LEU A 46 25.75 1.85 11.02
CA LEU A 46 24.73 1.01 10.39
C LEU A 46 25.26 0.35 9.12
N ALA A 47 25.98 1.10 8.28
CA ALA A 47 26.57 0.60 7.04
C ALA A 47 27.64 -0.46 7.29
N LEU A 48 28.43 -0.33 8.36
CA LEU A 48 29.49 -1.28 8.68
C LEU A 48 28.96 -2.52 9.40
N TYR A 49 28.14 -2.32 10.43
CA TYR A 49 27.86 -3.41 11.39
C TYR A 49 26.49 -4.05 11.27
N VAL A 50 25.52 -3.37 10.64
CA VAL A 50 24.11 -3.81 10.65
C VAL A 50 23.60 -4.15 9.26
N LEU A 51 23.85 -3.28 8.28
CA LEU A 51 23.33 -3.35 6.92
C LEU A 51 24.44 -3.21 5.85
N PRO A 52 25.56 -3.96 5.92
CA PRO A 52 26.65 -3.85 4.94
C PRO A 52 26.22 -4.18 3.51
N HIS A 53 25.25 -5.08 3.35
CA HIS A 53 24.68 -5.41 2.05
C HIS A 53 23.92 -4.25 1.39
N GLN A 54 23.48 -3.25 2.17
CA GLN A 54 22.83 -2.03 1.67
C GLN A 54 23.79 -0.84 1.53
N ALA A 55 25.05 -0.94 1.96
CA ALA A 55 25.95 0.20 2.03
C ALA A 55 26.28 0.78 0.65
N MET A 56 26.48 -0.10 -0.35
CA MET A 56 26.90 0.28 -1.71
C MET A 56 25.80 0.15 -2.76
N ARG A 57 24.59 -0.27 -2.37
CA ARG A 57 23.48 -0.54 -3.27
C ARG A 57 22.18 0.03 -2.73
N SER A 58 21.34 0.51 -3.63
CA SER A 58 19.99 0.96 -3.37
C SER A 58 19.06 0.44 -4.48
N ILE A 59 17.76 0.55 -4.25
CA ILE A 59 16.73 0.33 -5.27
C ILE A 59 15.94 1.62 -5.38
N ASP A 60 15.90 2.22 -6.57
CA ASP A 60 15.10 3.41 -6.82
C ASP A 60 13.61 3.13 -6.54
N ALA A 61 12.98 4.00 -5.73
CA ALA A 61 11.62 3.74 -5.24
C ALA A 61 10.56 3.73 -6.34
N GLN A 62 10.80 4.44 -7.45
CA GLN A 62 9.86 4.58 -8.55
C GLN A 62 10.05 3.49 -9.59
N THR A 63 11.27 3.35 -10.09
CA THR A 63 11.63 2.45 -11.18
C THR A 63 11.93 1.03 -10.73
N ARG A 64 12.19 0.83 -9.42
CA ARG A 64 12.69 -0.42 -8.83
C ARG A 64 14.02 -0.91 -9.39
N LEU A 65 14.74 -0.06 -10.11
CA LEU A 65 16.05 -0.39 -10.64
C LEU A 65 17.14 -0.34 -9.57
N PRO A 66 18.14 -1.22 -9.63
CA PRO A 66 19.29 -1.16 -8.75
C PRO A 66 20.12 0.10 -9.05
N VAL A 67 20.48 0.82 -7.99
CA VAL A 67 21.33 2.01 -8.04
C VAL A 67 22.61 1.71 -7.25
N GLN A 68 23.78 1.95 -7.86
CA GLN A 68 25.07 1.82 -7.19
C GLN A 68 25.45 3.14 -6.53
N VAL A 69 25.94 3.06 -5.29
CA VAL A 69 26.50 4.21 -4.58
C VAL A 69 27.87 4.55 -5.19
N THR A 70 28.05 5.79 -5.60
CA THR A 70 29.31 6.28 -6.18
C THR A 70 30.20 6.92 -5.13
N GLU A 71 29.60 7.54 -4.11
CA GLU A 71 30.35 8.23 -3.04
C GLU A 71 29.76 7.89 -1.66
N PRO A 72 30.28 6.83 -1.01
CA PRO A 72 29.76 6.39 0.27
C PRO A 72 30.24 7.28 1.43
N LEU A 73 29.39 7.42 2.45
CA LEU A 73 29.72 7.97 3.77
C LEU A 73 30.31 9.40 3.74
N LEU A 74 29.72 10.28 2.95
CA LEU A 74 30.08 11.71 2.94
C LEU A 74 29.36 12.48 4.05
N ALA A 75 30.05 13.49 4.59
CA ALA A 75 29.46 14.39 5.58
C ALA A 75 28.39 15.29 4.94
N GLY A 76 27.34 15.64 5.69
CA GLY A 76 26.35 16.62 5.23
C GLY A 76 25.40 16.14 4.13
N VAL A 77 25.28 14.84 3.88
CA VAL A 77 24.43 14.32 2.78
C VAL A 77 22.96 14.17 3.16
N CYS A 78 22.62 13.81 4.40
CA CYS A 78 21.20 13.67 4.78
C CYS A 78 20.60 15.03 5.21
N HIS A 79 19.27 15.16 5.12
CA HIS A 79 18.55 16.36 5.56
C HIS A 79 18.95 16.80 6.97
N GLU A 80 19.05 15.86 7.92
CA GLU A 80 19.41 16.20 9.30
C GLU A 80 20.83 16.78 9.42
N CYS A 81 21.80 16.23 8.69
CA CYS A 81 23.17 16.77 8.67
C CYS A 81 23.27 18.10 7.91
N ARG A 82 22.31 18.41 7.03
CA ARG A 82 22.18 19.73 6.39
C ARG A 82 21.40 20.74 7.23
N GLY A 83 20.79 20.30 8.34
CA GLY A 83 19.92 21.15 9.15
C GLY A 83 18.55 21.43 8.50
N GLU A 84 18.14 20.60 7.54
CA GLU A 84 16.85 20.68 6.87
C GLU A 84 15.79 19.84 7.60
N GLU A 85 14.53 20.23 7.45
CA GLU A 85 13.40 19.41 7.89
C GLU A 85 13.22 18.24 6.92
N PRO A 86 13.38 16.99 7.37
CA PRO A 86 13.20 15.86 6.48
C PRO A 86 11.72 15.63 6.16
N PRO A 87 11.38 15.27 4.91
CA PRO A 87 10.03 14.86 4.57
C PRO A 87 9.61 13.60 5.34
N ALA A 88 8.32 13.52 5.66
CA ALA A 88 7.73 12.37 6.36
C ALA A 88 7.40 11.24 5.36
N PHE A 89 7.83 10.02 5.69
CA PHE A 89 7.51 8.81 4.92
C PHE A 89 6.98 7.72 5.86
N PRO A 90 5.73 7.85 6.34
CA PRO A 90 5.18 6.92 7.31
C PRO A 90 5.00 5.53 6.72
N THR A 91 5.36 4.50 7.48
CA THR A 91 5.12 3.11 7.08
C THR A 91 3.68 2.67 7.37
N LYS A 92 3.23 1.63 6.65
CA LYS A 92 1.93 0.99 6.92
C LYS A 92 1.97 0.32 8.31
N PRO A 93 0.86 0.38 9.08
CA PRO A 93 0.79 -0.25 10.39
C PRO A 93 0.97 -1.77 10.26
N HIS A 94 1.69 -2.36 11.20
CA HIS A 94 1.81 -3.82 11.32
C HIS A 94 1.86 -4.23 12.80
N ARG A 95 1.76 -5.54 13.06
CA ARG A 95 1.74 -6.08 14.43
C ARG A 95 2.98 -5.63 15.19
N GLY A 96 2.78 -4.91 16.29
CA GLY A 96 3.85 -4.35 17.12
C GLY A 96 4.24 -2.89 16.80
N ALA A 97 3.80 -2.34 15.67
CA ALA A 97 4.20 -1.01 15.19
C ALA A 97 3.01 -0.21 14.61
N ALA A 98 1.87 -0.22 15.29
CA ALA A 98 0.64 0.43 14.81
C ALA A 98 0.52 1.92 15.17
N SER A 99 1.21 2.40 16.20
CA SER A 99 1.09 3.80 16.65
C SER A 99 1.69 4.79 15.65
N LEU A 100 1.21 6.04 15.63
CA LEU A 100 1.76 7.12 14.78
C LEU A 100 3.27 7.29 14.94
N VAL A 101 3.79 7.25 16.18
CA VAL A 101 5.24 7.34 16.41
C VAL A 101 6.01 6.22 15.71
N HIS A 102 5.60 4.96 15.88
CA HIS A 102 6.22 3.84 15.16
C HIS A 102 6.15 3.99 13.64
N ARG A 103 5.03 4.51 13.12
CA ARG A 103 4.85 4.67 11.67
C ARG A 103 5.68 5.79 11.08
N TYR A 104 5.70 6.96 11.71
CA TYR A 104 6.39 8.15 11.20
C TYR A 104 7.88 8.17 11.54
N TYR A 105 8.27 7.64 12.70
CA TYR A 105 9.66 7.60 13.17
C TYR A 105 10.28 6.21 13.00
N TRP A 106 9.76 5.36 12.12
CA TRP A 106 10.21 3.97 11.95
C TRP A 106 11.73 3.88 11.71
N ARG A 107 12.28 4.79 10.89
CA ARG A 107 13.71 4.83 10.59
C ARG A 107 14.51 5.32 11.78
N GLU A 108 14.06 6.37 12.46
CA GLU A 108 14.72 6.93 13.65
C GLU A 108 14.75 5.93 14.79
N ILE A 109 13.64 5.22 15.01
CA ILE A 109 13.55 4.15 16.01
C ILE A 109 14.57 3.07 15.67
N TYR A 110 14.62 2.59 14.43
CA TYR A 110 15.59 1.58 14.02
C TYR A 110 17.02 2.07 14.22
N LYS A 111 17.37 3.23 13.65
CA LYS A 111 18.70 3.82 13.68
C LYS A 111 19.20 4.03 15.11
N GLU A 112 18.41 4.68 15.95
CA GLU A 112 18.83 4.96 17.34
C GLU A 112 18.87 3.68 18.18
N THR A 113 17.96 2.72 17.94
CA THR A 113 18.00 1.41 18.61
C THR A 113 19.28 0.67 18.25
N SER A 114 19.65 0.61 16.97
CA SER A 114 20.89 -0.01 16.51
C SER A 114 22.12 0.68 17.11
N HIS A 115 22.20 2.02 17.09
CA HIS A 115 23.32 2.75 17.68
C HIS A 115 23.45 2.53 19.20
N ARG A 116 22.33 2.50 19.94
CA ARG A 116 22.35 2.21 21.37
C ARG A 116 22.72 0.76 21.65
N PHE A 117 22.27 -0.18 20.83
CA PHE A 117 22.62 -1.58 20.94
C PHE A 117 24.10 -1.85 20.63
N ILE A 118 24.65 -1.23 19.58
CA ILE A 118 26.09 -1.26 19.27
C ILE A 118 26.90 -0.78 20.48
N ARG A 119 26.55 0.40 21.03
CA ARG A 119 27.20 0.94 22.24
C ARG A 119 27.09 0.01 23.44
N TRP A 120 25.94 -0.66 23.62
CA TRP A 120 25.76 -1.63 24.68
C TRP A 120 26.65 -2.88 24.46
N ALA A 121 26.64 -3.45 23.26
CA ALA A 121 27.42 -4.64 22.91
C ALA A 121 28.92 -4.39 23.09
N SER A 122 29.43 -3.24 22.63
CA SER A 122 30.83 -2.84 22.85
C SER A 122 31.19 -2.74 24.34
N LYS A 123 30.28 -2.23 25.18
CA LYS A 123 30.50 -2.17 26.64
C LYS A 123 30.52 -3.55 27.29
N GLN A 124 29.82 -4.52 26.73
CA GLN A 124 29.87 -5.92 27.17
C GLN A 124 31.11 -6.67 26.63
N GLY A 125 31.95 -6.02 25.81
CA GLY A 125 33.10 -6.66 25.17
C GLY A 125 32.70 -7.64 24.05
N LEU A 126 31.49 -7.54 23.52
CA LEU A 126 31.03 -8.38 22.41
C LEU A 126 31.63 -7.89 21.08
N PRO A 127 32.13 -8.79 20.22
CA PRO A 127 32.67 -8.41 18.93
C PRO A 127 31.54 -7.98 17.99
N LEU A 128 31.67 -6.79 17.38
CA LEU A 128 30.69 -6.27 16.42
C LEU A 128 30.85 -6.87 15.02
N THR A 129 31.99 -7.49 14.74
CA THR A 129 32.32 -8.17 13.49
C THR A 129 32.72 -9.63 13.73
N GLY A 130 32.35 -10.51 12.81
CA GLY A 130 32.77 -11.91 12.78
C GLY A 130 34.23 -12.07 12.36
N SER A 131 34.71 -13.31 12.37
CA SER A 131 36.07 -13.67 11.92
C SER A 131 36.30 -13.42 10.42
N ASP A 132 35.22 -13.33 9.65
CA ASP A 132 35.20 -12.99 8.22
C ASP A 132 35.09 -11.48 7.95
N GLY A 133 35.09 -10.65 9.01
CA GLY A 133 34.93 -9.20 8.92
C GLY A 133 33.49 -8.73 8.68
N GLN A 134 32.50 -9.62 8.65
CA GLN A 134 31.09 -9.24 8.48
C GLN A 134 30.48 -8.74 9.79
N GLY A 135 29.58 -7.76 9.71
CA GLY A 135 28.84 -7.28 10.87
C GLY A 135 27.94 -8.36 11.48
N VAL A 136 28.09 -8.63 12.78
CA VAL A 136 27.32 -9.65 13.52
C VAL A 136 26.26 -9.06 14.44
N VAL A 137 26.03 -7.75 14.38
CA VAL A 137 25.11 -7.03 15.29
C VAL A 137 23.67 -7.56 15.17
N MET A 138 23.23 -7.89 13.96
CA MET A 138 21.92 -8.52 13.74
C MET A 138 21.78 -9.86 14.45
N GLU A 139 22.84 -10.67 14.48
CA GLU A 139 22.83 -11.95 15.18
C GLU A 139 22.88 -11.76 16.69
N LEU A 140 23.74 -10.84 17.16
CA LEU A 140 23.80 -10.45 18.57
C LEU A 140 22.45 -9.93 19.09
N SER A 141 21.70 -9.16 18.29
CA SER A 141 20.37 -8.68 18.69
C SER A 141 19.36 -9.80 18.90
N ARG A 142 19.50 -10.94 18.21
CA ARG A 142 18.65 -12.13 18.42
C ARG A 142 19.06 -12.89 19.66
N GLN A 143 20.36 -13.01 19.90
CA GLN A 143 20.93 -13.67 21.09
C GLN A 143 20.64 -12.88 22.38
N HIS A 144 20.67 -11.55 22.29
CA HIS A 144 20.41 -10.60 23.38
C HIS A 144 19.08 -9.85 23.16
N ARG A 145 18.03 -10.61 22.84
CA ARG A 145 16.72 -10.06 22.47
C ARG A 145 16.11 -9.20 23.58
N THR A 146 16.23 -9.62 24.83
CA THR A 146 15.67 -8.90 25.98
C THR A 146 16.26 -7.50 26.09
N GLU A 147 17.57 -7.38 25.92
CA GLU A 147 18.29 -6.11 25.95
C GLU A 147 17.96 -5.24 24.75
N TYR A 148 17.91 -5.83 23.54
CA TYR A 148 17.51 -5.12 22.34
C TYR A 148 16.10 -4.52 22.46
N GLU A 149 15.12 -5.31 22.89
CA GLU A 149 13.74 -4.85 23.10
C GLU A 149 13.63 -3.80 24.23
N ALA A 150 14.46 -3.90 25.28
CA ALA A 150 14.52 -2.90 26.34
C ALA A 150 15.06 -1.55 25.82
N ILE A 151 16.08 -1.59 24.96
CA ILE A 151 16.64 -0.41 24.30
C ILE A 151 15.59 0.21 23.37
N GLU A 152 14.94 -0.58 22.52
CA GLU A 152 13.91 -0.10 21.61
C GLU A 152 12.77 0.59 22.36
N ARG A 153 12.26 -0.01 23.44
CA ARG A 153 11.23 0.60 24.30
C ARG A 153 11.68 1.95 24.89
N ALA A 154 12.95 2.07 25.26
CA ALA A 154 13.50 3.33 25.75
C ALA A 154 13.59 4.38 24.62
N VAL A 155 14.07 3.99 23.43
CA VAL A 155 14.12 4.86 22.25
C VAL A 155 12.75 5.38 21.87
N VAL A 156 11.74 4.51 21.79
CA VAL A 156 10.36 4.91 21.48
C VAL A 156 9.80 5.89 22.51
N ARG A 157 10.11 5.69 23.79
CA ARG A 157 9.71 6.61 24.87
C ARG A 157 10.38 7.98 24.73
N ASP A 158 11.67 8.01 24.42
CA ASP A 158 12.43 9.25 24.22
C ASP A 158 11.89 10.02 23.00
N ILE A 159 11.66 9.33 21.88
CA ILE A 159 11.10 9.93 20.66
C ILE A 159 9.70 10.49 20.93
N ARG A 160 8.84 9.78 21.68
CA ARG A 160 7.54 10.32 22.12
C ARG A 160 7.70 11.63 22.89
N GLY A 161 8.57 11.64 23.90
CA GLY A 161 8.81 12.84 24.71
C GLY A 161 9.44 14.00 23.92
N GLN A 162 10.21 13.72 22.87
CA GLN A 162 10.73 14.73 21.94
C GLN A 162 9.62 15.27 21.04
N HIS A 163 8.80 14.38 20.47
CA HIS A 163 7.69 14.74 19.62
C HIS A 163 6.70 15.68 20.32
N ASP A 164 6.36 15.39 21.58
CA ASP A 164 5.45 16.22 22.37
C ASP A 164 5.98 17.65 22.62
N LYS A 165 7.31 17.85 22.56
CA LYS A 165 7.95 19.15 22.80
C LYS A 165 8.26 19.91 21.52
N LYS A 166 8.77 19.20 20.51
CA LYS A 166 9.18 19.72 19.22
C LYS A 166 9.03 18.60 18.18
N PRO A 167 7.84 18.48 17.56
CA PRO A 167 7.59 17.41 16.60
C PRO A 167 8.50 17.55 15.39
N LYS A 168 9.22 16.47 15.04
CA LYS A 168 9.98 16.38 13.78
C LYS A 168 9.07 16.18 12.57
N TYR A 169 7.95 15.51 12.78
CA TYR A 169 6.96 15.19 11.76
C TYR A 169 5.60 15.63 12.26
N ASP A 170 4.82 16.24 11.37
CA ASP A 170 3.44 16.56 11.66
C ASP A 170 2.57 15.30 11.58
N PHE A 171 1.80 15.06 12.64
CA PHE A 171 0.79 14.00 12.67
C PHE A 171 -0.59 14.52 12.29
N SER A 172 -0.73 15.82 12.10
CA SER A 172 -1.98 16.43 11.70
C SER A 172 -2.36 15.84 10.35
N ARG A 173 -3.54 15.21 10.35
CA ARG A 173 -4.20 14.76 9.13
C ARG A 173 -5.44 15.60 8.98
N GLN A 174 -5.76 15.98 7.75
CA GLN A 174 -7.04 16.59 7.44
C GLN A 174 -8.18 15.74 8.04
N SER A 175 -9.21 16.35 8.61
CA SER A 175 -10.27 15.54 9.23
C SER A 175 -11.04 14.77 8.15
N ASP A 176 -11.63 13.63 8.52
CA ASP A 176 -12.45 12.86 7.59
C ASP A 176 -13.61 13.74 7.06
N SER A 177 -14.16 14.63 7.89
CA SER A 177 -15.20 15.59 7.51
C SER A 177 -14.73 16.59 6.46
N ASP A 178 -13.49 17.10 6.57
CA ASP A 178 -12.97 18.08 5.61
C ASP A 178 -12.74 17.45 4.24
N ILE A 179 -12.29 16.18 4.20
CA ILE A 179 -12.12 15.43 2.93
C ILE A 179 -13.48 15.20 2.27
N LEU A 180 -14.46 14.72 3.05
CA LEU A 180 -15.80 14.45 2.52
C LEU A 180 -16.45 15.73 1.99
N ALA A 181 -16.30 16.85 2.70
CA ALA A 181 -16.79 18.16 2.25
C ALA A 181 -16.06 18.65 0.99
N ALA A 182 -14.73 18.51 0.92
CA ALA A 182 -13.95 18.92 -0.25
C ALA A 182 -14.28 18.11 -1.51
N CYS A 183 -14.72 16.86 -1.36
CA CYS A 183 -15.08 15.96 -2.45
C CYS A 183 -16.59 15.88 -2.72
N ASP A 184 -17.41 16.71 -2.06
CA ASP A 184 -18.89 16.70 -2.16
C ASP A 184 -19.49 15.30 -1.92
N VAL A 185 -18.96 14.57 -0.95
CA VAL A 185 -19.41 13.21 -0.62
C VAL A 185 -20.55 13.27 0.38
N ALA A 186 -21.71 12.77 -0.03
CA ALA A 186 -22.86 12.63 0.85
C ALA A 186 -22.61 11.61 1.97
N THR A 187 -23.12 11.90 3.17
CA THR A 187 -23.19 10.94 4.28
C THR A 187 -24.66 10.66 4.57
N GLU A 188 -25.02 9.38 4.56
CA GLU A 188 -26.37 8.90 4.85
C GLU A 188 -26.37 8.15 6.19
N ASP A 189 -27.34 8.47 7.04
CA ASP A 189 -27.40 7.96 8.40
C ASP A 189 -28.27 6.71 8.51
N TYR A 190 -27.70 5.65 9.08
CA TYR A 190 -28.32 4.35 9.27
C TYR A 190 -28.46 4.06 10.78
N PRO A 191 -29.57 4.47 11.41
CA PRO A 191 -29.73 4.28 12.84
C PRO A 191 -30.01 2.80 13.18
N ALA A 192 -29.29 2.27 14.18
CA ALA A 192 -29.35 0.86 14.57
C ALA A 192 -29.10 0.63 16.07
N CYS A 193 -29.55 -0.52 16.56
CA CYS A 193 -29.25 -1.02 17.91
C CYS A 193 -27.99 -1.89 17.88
N TYR A 194 -27.01 -1.56 18.72
CA TYR A 194 -25.74 -2.29 18.79
C TYR A 194 -25.84 -3.43 19.79
N VAL A 195 -25.50 -4.64 19.37
CA VAL A 195 -25.48 -5.82 20.23
C VAL A 195 -24.14 -5.89 20.96
N THR A 196 -24.15 -6.23 22.25
CA THR A 196 -22.94 -6.34 23.09
C THR A 196 -23.09 -7.47 24.11
N PRO A 197 -22.05 -8.27 24.43
CA PRO A 197 -20.75 -8.31 23.78
C PRO A 197 -20.85 -8.93 22.38
N THR A 198 -19.97 -8.51 21.47
CA THR A 198 -19.78 -9.15 20.16
C THR A 198 -18.56 -10.05 20.20
N ILE A 199 -18.60 -11.15 19.47
CA ILE A 199 -17.43 -11.98 19.19
C ILE A 199 -16.93 -11.57 17.81
N GLY A 200 -15.80 -10.85 17.75
CA GLY A 200 -15.23 -10.35 16.50
C GLY A 200 -15.78 -8.97 16.10
N HIS A 201 -16.49 -8.89 14.97
CA HIS A 201 -16.96 -7.63 14.40
C HIS A 201 -18.19 -7.07 15.12
N VAL A 202 -18.43 -5.75 14.96
CA VAL A 202 -19.62 -5.08 15.50
C VAL A 202 -20.87 -5.69 14.85
N GLN A 203 -21.85 -6.05 15.67
CA GLN A 203 -23.15 -6.53 15.21
C GLN A 203 -24.25 -5.55 15.60
N VAL A 204 -25.21 -5.40 14.70
CA VAL A 204 -26.34 -4.48 14.85
C VAL A 204 -27.66 -5.15 14.44
N ILE A 205 -28.76 -4.63 14.97
CA ILE A 205 -30.13 -4.95 14.56
C ILE A 205 -30.93 -3.67 14.31
N PRO A 206 -32.05 -3.74 13.56
CA PRO A 206 -33.00 -2.63 13.43
C PRO A 206 -33.45 -2.06 14.80
N ILE A 207 -33.78 -0.77 14.84
CA ILE A 207 -34.19 -0.07 16.08
C ILE A 207 -35.46 -0.67 16.68
N ASP A 208 -36.31 -1.22 15.81
CA ASP A 208 -37.60 -1.83 16.08
C ASP A 208 -37.53 -3.35 16.28
N SER A 209 -36.32 -3.93 16.30
CA SER A 209 -36.10 -5.36 16.52
C SER A 209 -35.45 -5.61 17.87
N ASP A 210 -35.95 -6.63 18.57
CA ASP A 210 -35.31 -7.22 19.76
C ASP A 210 -34.75 -8.64 19.45
N ASP A 211 -34.83 -9.07 18.18
CA ASP A 211 -34.36 -10.39 17.77
C ASP A 211 -32.84 -10.43 17.62
N LEU A 212 -32.16 -10.89 18.67
CA LEU A 212 -30.70 -11.03 18.72
C LEU A 212 -30.13 -12.09 17.76
N GLU A 213 -30.95 -12.99 17.23
CA GLU A 213 -30.51 -13.97 16.21
C GLU A 213 -30.42 -13.31 14.83
N SER A 214 -31.12 -12.19 14.62
CA SER A 214 -31.03 -11.38 13.40
C SER A 214 -29.81 -10.44 13.35
N ALA A 215 -28.93 -10.48 14.37
CA ALA A 215 -27.78 -9.59 14.48
C ALA A 215 -26.74 -9.84 13.38
N VAL A 216 -26.49 -8.81 12.57
CA VAL A 216 -25.56 -8.86 11.43
C VAL A 216 -24.46 -7.81 11.54
N GLY A 217 -23.40 -7.95 10.74
CA GLY A 217 -22.38 -6.90 10.57
C GLY A 217 -22.97 -5.62 9.98
N VAL A 218 -22.28 -4.50 10.14
CA VAL A 218 -22.77 -3.18 9.70
C VAL A 218 -22.95 -3.10 8.18
N GLU A 219 -22.09 -3.76 7.41
CA GLU A 219 -22.12 -3.83 5.95
C GLU A 219 -23.35 -4.61 5.46
N GLU A 220 -23.66 -5.73 6.11
CA GLU A 220 -24.85 -6.52 5.79
C GLU A 220 -26.13 -5.81 6.25
N PHE A 221 -26.11 -5.09 7.37
CA PHE A 221 -27.23 -4.26 7.81
C PHE A 221 -27.58 -3.18 6.77
N VAL A 222 -26.58 -2.43 6.30
CA VAL A 222 -26.77 -1.43 5.23
C VAL A 222 -27.24 -2.11 3.94
N SER A 223 -26.65 -3.25 3.58
CA SER A 223 -27.07 -4.03 2.41
C SER A 223 -28.54 -4.44 2.47
N GLN A 224 -29.03 -4.91 3.61
CA GLN A 224 -30.44 -5.28 3.80
C GLN A 224 -31.37 -4.07 3.64
N ARG A 225 -31.01 -2.91 4.20
CA ARG A 225 -31.80 -1.67 4.07
C ARG A 225 -31.89 -1.21 2.61
N LEU A 226 -30.77 -1.25 1.88
CA LEU A 226 -30.75 -0.93 0.45
C LEU A 226 -31.61 -1.91 -0.37
N ARG A 227 -31.56 -3.21 -0.05
CA ARG A 227 -32.42 -4.22 -0.69
C ARG A 227 -33.91 -4.00 -0.39
N GLN A 228 -34.26 -3.61 0.83
CA GLN A 228 -35.62 -3.23 1.20
C GLN A 228 -36.11 -2.00 0.44
N ALA A 229 -35.20 -1.06 0.13
CA ALA A 229 -35.46 0.07 -0.75
C ALA A 229 -35.50 -0.28 -2.25
N GLY A 230 -35.49 -1.58 -2.60
CA GLY A 230 -35.60 -2.08 -3.97
C GLY A 230 -34.29 -2.13 -4.75
N ARG A 231 -33.15 -1.83 -4.12
CA ARG A 231 -31.83 -1.84 -4.78
C ARG A 231 -31.23 -3.23 -4.78
N LYS A 232 -30.37 -3.49 -5.76
CA LYS A 232 -29.43 -4.61 -5.73
C LYS A 232 -28.14 -4.15 -5.07
N VAL A 233 -27.45 -5.06 -4.38
CA VAL A 233 -26.24 -4.76 -3.61
C VAL A 233 -25.25 -5.92 -3.74
N MET A 234 -23.98 -5.58 -3.93
CA MET A 234 -22.86 -6.52 -3.96
C MET A 234 -21.74 -6.01 -3.06
N LEU A 235 -21.14 -6.91 -2.27
CA LEU A 235 -19.86 -6.64 -1.61
C LEU A 235 -18.79 -6.39 -2.68
N CYS A 236 -18.20 -5.21 -2.63
CA CYS A 236 -17.24 -4.75 -3.62
C CYS A 236 -15.83 -4.91 -3.04
N GLU A 237 -15.40 -4.04 -2.13
CA GLU A 237 -14.00 -3.94 -1.70
C GLU A 237 -13.04 -3.87 -2.91
N SER A 238 -11.75 -4.16 -2.72
CA SER A 238 -10.75 -4.04 -3.78
C SER A 238 -10.62 -5.27 -4.68
N ARG A 239 -10.97 -6.46 -4.18
CA ARG A 239 -10.71 -7.75 -4.87
C ARG A 239 -11.36 -7.87 -6.26
N PRO A 240 -12.62 -7.48 -6.46
CA PRO A 240 -13.26 -7.57 -7.77
C PRO A 240 -12.59 -6.68 -8.81
N PHE A 241 -12.12 -5.49 -8.42
CA PHE A 241 -11.36 -4.60 -9.30
C PHE A 241 -9.98 -5.17 -9.66
N GLN A 242 -9.31 -5.82 -8.71
CA GLN A 242 -8.04 -6.50 -8.95
C GLN A 242 -8.22 -7.68 -9.91
N ALA A 243 -9.34 -8.42 -9.81
CA ALA A 243 -9.68 -9.47 -10.76
C ALA A 243 -9.94 -8.91 -12.17
N VAL A 244 -10.73 -7.83 -12.29
CA VAL A 244 -10.98 -7.14 -13.56
C VAL A 244 -9.68 -6.62 -14.17
N TYR A 245 -8.83 -5.96 -13.38
CA TYR A 245 -7.55 -5.45 -13.83
C TYR A 245 -6.61 -6.56 -14.29
N ALA A 246 -6.38 -7.58 -13.48
CA ALA A 246 -5.51 -8.68 -13.85
C ALA A 246 -6.01 -9.37 -15.12
N THR A 247 -7.31 -9.66 -15.23
CA THR A 247 -7.87 -10.36 -16.40
C THR A 247 -7.87 -9.51 -17.67
N LEU A 248 -8.18 -8.21 -17.60
CA LEU A 248 -8.29 -7.38 -18.80
C LEU A 248 -6.98 -6.68 -19.18
N MET A 249 -6.00 -6.58 -18.27
CA MET A 249 -4.72 -5.90 -18.50
C MET A 249 -3.53 -6.85 -18.62
N TRP A 250 -3.69 -8.17 -18.46
CA TRP A 250 -2.54 -9.08 -18.49
C TRP A 250 -1.74 -9.00 -19.80
N LEU A 251 -2.39 -8.85 -20.96
CA LEU A 251 -1.69 -8.71 -22.24
C LEU A 251 -0.83 -7.44 -22.31
N TRP A 252 -1.26 -6.36 -21.65
CA TRP A 252 -0.46 -5.16 -21.54
C TRP A 252 0.67 -5.36 -20.52
N VAL A 253 0.35 -5.83 -19.30
CA VAL A 253 1.34 -6.03 -18.22
C VAL A 253 2.44 -7.01 -18.65
N GLN A 254 2.05 -8.15 -19.21
CA GLN A 254 2.93 -9.26 -19.54
C GLN A 254 3.37 -9.26 -21.02
N ASP A 255 3.22 -8.13 -21.71
CA ASP A 255 3.59 -8.02 -23.13
C ASP A 255 5.06 -8.45 -23.35
N PRO A 256 5.33 -9.49 -24.16
CA PRO A 256 6.68 -9.96 -24.40
C PRO A 256 7.57 -8.93 -25.12
N ARG A 257 6.98 -7.88 -25.71
CA ARG A 257 7.71 -6.77 -26.34
C ARG A 257 8.25 -5.78 -25.31
N ASP A 258 7.78 -5.82 -24.07
CA ASP A 258 8.33 -4.99 -23.01
C ASP A 258 9.70 -5.50 -22.56
N SER A 259 10.75 -4.77 -22.93
CA SER A 259 12.13 -5.08 -22.53
C SER A 259 12.37 -5.16 -21.01
N ARG A 260 11.47 -4.60 -20.18
CA ARG A 260 11.57 -4.67 -18.72
C ARG A 260 10.87 -5.89 -18.10
N ASN A 261 10.14 -6.67 -18.90
CA ASN A 261 9.47 -7.87 -18.41
C ASN A 261 10.48 -8.93 -17.99
N ARG A 262 10.29 -9.47 -16.78
CA ARG A 262 11.11 -10.54 -16.23
C ARG A 262 10.27 -11.58 -15.51
N PRO A 263 10.74 -12.84 -15.44
CA PRO A 263 10.10 -13.85 -14.60
C PRO A 263 10.13 -13.43 -13.14
N ALA A 264 8.97 -13.44 -12.48
CA ALA A 264 8.80 -13.19 -11.07
C ALA A 264 8.17 -14.42 -10.41
N GLY A 265 8.87 -14.98 -9.41
CA GLY A 265 8.43 -16.12 -8.64
C GLY A 265 7.83 -15.72 -7.29
N PHE A 266 6.69 -16.29 -6.92
CA PHE A 266 6.07 -16.09 -5.60
C PHE A 266 5.35 -17.36 -5.13
N GLY A 267 5.15 -17.51 -3.82
CA GLY A 267 4.45 -18.67 -3.27
C GLY A 267 2.96 -18.65 -3.63
N ARG A 268 2.42 -19.81 -4.00
CA ARG A 268 0.99 -20.02 -4.23
C ARG A 268 0.16 -19.60 -3.01
N ARG A 269 -1.03 -19.04 -3.26
CA ARG A 269 -1.87 -18.40 -2.22
C ARG A 269 -3.23 -19.09 -2.00
N ASP A 270 -3.56 -20.12 -2.76
CA ASP A 270 -4.86 -20.80 -2.74
C ASP A 270 -5.04 -21.83 -1.61
N GLY A 271 -4.11 -21.92 -0.66
CA GLY A 271 -4.27 -22.73 0.55
C GLY A 271 -4.04 -24.23 0.37
N ALA A 272 -3.57 -24.69 -0.79
CA ALA A 272 -2.97 -26.02 -0.89
C ALA A 272 -1.74 -26.10 0.04
N ASP A 273 -1.65 -27.18 0.82
CA ASP A 273 -0.70 -27.40 1.92
C ASP A 273 0.60 -26.59 1.81
N VAL A 274 0.83 -25.73 2.80
CA VAL A 274 2.07 -24.97 3.01
C VAL A 274 3.17 -25.99 3.36
N GLY A 275 3.66 -26.69 2.35
CA GLY A 275 4.37 -27.93 2.56
C GLY A 275 5.04 -28.54 1.34
N GLN A 276 5.15 -27.84 0.20
CA GLN A 276 6.15 -28.12 -0.85
C GLN A 276 6.02 -27.12 -2.01
N GLY A 277 7.06 -26.31 -2.23
CA GLY A 277 7.65 -26.09 -3.57
C GLY A 277 6.92 -25.32 -4.68
N ASP A 278 5.61 -25.09 -4.64
CA ASP A 278 4.90 -24.56 -5.81
C ASP A 278 5.01 -23.03 -5.93
N LEU A 279 6.15 -22.59 -6.46
CA LEU A 279 6.34 -21.24 -6.96
C LEU A 279 5.47 -21.02 -8.19
N ILE A 280 4.67 -19.97 -8.16
CA ILE A 280 3.98 -19.45 -9.34
C ILE A 280 4.93 -18.48 -10.02
N TRP A 281 5.00 -18.59 -11.34
CA TRP A 281 5.79 -17.71 -12.18
C TRP A 281 4.87 -16.84 -13.03
N THR A 282 5.15 -15.55 -13.05
CA THR A 282 4.46 -14.60 -13.92
C THR A 282 5.49 -13.65 -14.53
N MET A 283 5.20 -13.09 -15.69
CA MET A 283 6.02 -12.03 -16.26
C MET A 283 5.58 -10.69 -15.65
N LEU A 284 6.50 -9.99 -15.01
CA LEU A 284 6.23 -8.66 -14.48
C LEU A 284 7.35 -7.71 -14.89
N PRO A 285 7.00 -6.50 -15.37
CA PRO A 285 8.01 -5.50 -15.60
C PRO A 285 8.56 -5.02 -14.27
N GLU A 286 9.84 -4.66 -14.24
CA GLU A 286 10.51 -4.18 -13.01
C GLU A 286 9.78 -3.01 -12.36
N ASP A 287 9.19 -2.14 -13.17
CA ASP A 287 8.42 -0.98 -12.74
C ASP A 287 6.92 -1.26 -12.54
N PHE A 288 6.48 -2.52 -12.62
CA PHE A 288 5.06 -2.90 -12.53
C PHE A 288 4.34 -2.20 -11.38
N GLY A 289 3.20 -1.59 -11.71
CA GLY A 289 2.30 -0.95 -10.78
C GLY A 289 2.77 0.39 -10.21
N SER A 290 3.94 0.88 -10.61
CA SER A 290 4.37 2.26 -10.37
C SER A 290 3.87 3.21 -11.47
N PRO A 291 3.82 4.53 -11.22
CA PRO A 291 3.51 5.52 -12.26
C PRO A 291 4.47 5.52 -13.45
N VAL A 292 5.71 5.07 -13.24
CA VAL A 292 6.72 4.99 -14.30
C VAL A 292 6.32 3.97 -15.35
N HIS A 293 5.69 2.86 -14.96
CA HIS A 293 5.25 1.83 -15.90
C HIS A 293 4.24 2.38 -16.91
N ALA A 294 3.18 3.04 -16.42
CA ALA A 294 2.17 3.67 -17.28
C ALA A 294 2.75 4.76 -18.17
N THR A 295 3.65 5.59 -17.63
CA THR A 295 4.29 6.68 -18.39
C THR A 295 5.17 6.13 -19.51
N ARG A 296 6.03 5.16 -19.20
CA ARG A 296 6.95 4.54 -20.16
C ARG A 296 6.20 3.79 -21.26
N ARG A 297 5.06 3.18 -20.93
CA ARG A 297 4.25 2.38 -21.84
C ARG A 297 2.96 3.07 -22.25
N ALA A 298 2.94 4.40 -22.26
CA ALA A 298 1.74 5.18 -22.54
C ALA A 298 1.08 4.78 -23.87
N ASP A 299 1.86 4.70 -24.96
CA ASP A 299 1.33 4.33 -26.28
C ASP A 299 0.74 2.92 -26.30
N ALA A 300 1.45 1.95 -25.70
CA ALA A 300 0.98 0.57 -25.61
C ALA A 300 -0.24 0.42 -24.67
N LEU A 301 -0.35 1.26 -23.64
CA LEU A 301 -1.49 1.32 -22.74
C LEU A 301 -2.73 1.85 -23.47
N GLU A 302 -2.58 2.93 -24.24
CA GLU A 302 -3.67 3.49 -25.07
C GLU A 302 -4.10 2.52 -26.17
N GLU A 303 -3.15 1.88 -26.87
CA GLU A 303 -3.44 0.84 -27.85
C GLU A 303 -4.24 -0.32 -27.21
N HIS A 304 -3.78 -0.81 -26.04
CA HIS A 304 -4.45 -1.89 -25.33
C HIS A 304 -5.86 -1.51 -24.90
N LEU A 305 -6.04 -0.36 -24.23
CA LEU A 305 -7.36 0.12 -23.78
C LEU A 305 -8.31 0.39 -24.96
N GLY A 306 -7.78 0.90 -26.08
CA GLY A 306 -8.51 1.08 -27.33
C GLY A 306 -8.93 -0.24 -27.98
N SER A 307 -8.14 -1.29 -27.82
CA SER A 307 -8.46 -2.64 -28.33
C SER A 307 -9.53 -3.38 -27.52
N LEU A 308 -9.75 -2.99 -26.26
CA LEU A 308 -10.77 -3.63 -25.43
C LEU A 308 -12.17 -3.37 -25.99
N PRO A 309 -13.11 -4.35 -25.90
CA PRO A 309 -14.43 -4.19 -26.50
C PRO A 309 -15.21 -3.00 -25.94
N CYS A 310 -16.11 -2.46 -26.77
CA CYS A 310 -16.97 -1.33 -26.39
C CYS A 310 -18.40 -1.76 -26.04
N THR A 311 -18.75 -3.04 -26.25
CA THR A 311 -20.04 -3.60 -25.86
C THR A 311 -19.90 -4.50 -24.63
N MET A 312 -20.97 -4.57 -23.84
CA MET A 312 -20.98 -5.37 -22.61
C MET A 312 -20.82 -6.87 -22.92
N GLU A 313 -21.50 -7.37 -23.96
CA GLU A 313 -21.43 -8.78 -24.36
C GLU A 313 -20.00 -9.19 -24.74
N GLU A 314 -19.35 -8.43 -25.62
CA GLU A 314 -17.99 -8.73 -26.05
C GLU A 314 -16.98 -8.58 -24.90
N MET A 315 -17.13 -7.58 -24.03
CA MET A 315 -16.24 -7.40 -22.89
C MET A 315 -16.35 -8.56 -21.90
N LEU A 316 -17.56 -9.04 -21.63
CA LEU A 316 -17.79 -10.21 -20.80
C LEU A 316 -17.22 -11.48 -21.44
N TRP A 317 -17.37 -11.63 -22.76
CA TRP A 317 -16.77 -12.73 -23.49
C TRP A 317 -15.24 -12.70 -23.38
N VAL A 318 -14.61 -11.54 -23.59
CA VAL A 318 -13.15 -11.35 -23.43
C VAL A 318 -12.72 -11.65 -22.00
N PHE A 319 -13.45 -11.15 -21.00
CA PHE A 319 -13.15 -11.40 -19.59
C PHE A 319 -13.18 -12.89 -19.25
N ASP A 320 -14.21 -13.63 -19.68
CA ASP A 320 -14.32 -15.06 -19.44
C ASP A 320 -13.24 -15.84 -20.19
N TYR A 321 -12.98 -15.47 -21.44
CA TYR A 321 -11.98 -16.12 -22.28
C TYR A 321 -10.56 -15.90 -21.76
N TRP A 322 -10.22 -14.70 -21.27
CA TRP A 322 -8.89 -14.38 -20.74
C TRP A 322 -8.68 -14.80 -19.28
N THR A 323 -9.76 -15.05 -18.53
CA THR A 323 -9.71 -15.48 -17.13
C THR A 323 -8.70 -16.61 -16.85
N PRO A 324 -8.68 -17.74 -17.58
CA PRO A 324 -7.69 -18.79 -17.32
C PRO A 324 -6.26 -18.39 -17.66
N TYR A 325 -6.04 -17.50 -18.65
CA TYR A 325 -4.71 -17.06 -19.07
C TYR A 325 -4.11 -15.97 -18.16
N ALA A 326 -4.95 -15.29 -17.39
CA ALA A 326 -4.53 -14.27 -16.43
C ALA A 326 -4.35 -14.83 -15.01
N GLU A 327 -4.38 -16.16 -14.82
CA GLU A 327 -4.41 -16.79 -13.50
C GLU A 327 -3.22 -16.37 -12.64
N GLU A 328 -2.01 -16.43 -13.16
CA GLU A 328 -0.80 -16.13 -12.39
C GLU A 328 -0.74 -14.66 -11.98
N LEU A 329 -1.19 -13.74 -12.84
CA LEU A 329 -1.30 -12.33 -12.49
C LEU A 329 -2.37 -12.12 -11.41
N ARG A 330 -3.52 -12.80 -11.51
CA ARG A 330 -4.55 -12.76 -10.47
C ARG A 330 -4.04 -13.28 -9.13
N GLN A 331 -3.29 -14.38 -9.13
CA GLN A 331 -2.66 -14.90 -7.91
C GLN A 331 -1.64 -13.92 -7.33
N TYR A 332 -0.85 -13.27 -8.19
CA TYR A 332 0.10 -12.23 -7.78
C TYR A 332 -0.62 -11.05 -7.12
N LEU A 333 -1.75 -10.63 -7.70
CA LEU A 333 -2.61 -9.55 -7.22
C LEU A 333 -3.63 -9.99 -6.17
N TRP A 334 -3.50 -11.21 -5.62
CA TRP A 334 -4.37 -11.76 -4.57
C TRP A 334 -5.87 -11.79 -4.93
N ALA A 335 -6.23 -11.85 -6.21
CA ALA A 335 -7.60 -11.88 -6.72
C ALA A 335 -7.89 -13.21 -7.43
N TYR A 336 -7.64 -14.32 -6.72
CA TYR A 336 -7.58 -15.67 -7.29
C TYR A 336 -8.78 -16.54 -6.94
N SER A 337 -9.64 -16.14 -5.99
CA SER A 337 -10.78 -16.98 -5.65
C SER A 337 -11.85 -16.93 -6.75
N PRO A 338 -12.62 -18.01 -6.98
CA PRO A 338 -13.74 -17.98 -7.91
C PRO A 338 -14.75 -16.86 -7.60
N THR A 339 -14.94 -16.56 -6.31
CA THR A 339 -15.79 -15.46 -5.86
C THR A 339 -15.28 -14.09 -6.32
N ASP A 340 -13.96 -13.85 -6.32
CA ASP A 340 -13.38 -12.60 -6.79
C ASP A 340 -13.62 -12.41 -8.30
N VAL A 341 -13.46 -13.50 -9.07
CA VAL A 341 -13.70 -13.52 -10.52
C VAL A 341 -15.17 -13.25 -10.84
N GLU A 342 -16.09 -13.91 -10.14
CA GLU A 342 -17.53 -13.70 -10.33
C GLU A 342 -17.96 -12.28 -9.98
N ARG A 343 -17.45 -11.72 -8.87
CA ARG A 343 -17.69 -10.31 -8.53
C ARG A 343 -17.07 -9.35 -9.55
N GLY A 344 -15.90 -9.69 -10.10
CA GLY A 344 -15.27 -8.92 -11.17
C GLY A 344 -16.11 -8.93 -12.45
N ARG A 345 -16.63 -10.09 -12.85
CA ARG A 345 -17.59 -10.24 -13.94
C ARG A 345 -18.85 -9.39 -13.70
N ARG A 346 -19.40 -9.43 -12.47
CA ARG A 346 -20.58 -8.64 -12.11
C ARG A 346 -20.29 -7.13 -12.10
N LEU A 347 -19.09 -6.70 -11.72
CA LEU A 347 -18.66 -5.30 -11.83
C LEU A 347 -18.69 -4.81 -13.28
N ILE A 348 -18.28 -5.63 -14.25
CA ILE A 348 -18.35 -5.27 -15.67
C ILE A 348 -19.81 -5.02 -16.09
N GLN A 349 -20.74 -5.86 -15.61
CA GLN A 349 -22.17 -5.70 -15.88
C GLN A 349 -22.77 -4.44 -15.23
N ILE A 350 -22.28 -4.08 -14.03
CA ILE A 350 -22.76 -2.91 -13.29
C ILE A 350 -22.24 -1.61 -13.91
N LEU A 351 -20.95 -1.55 -14.23
CA LEU A 351 -20.29 -0.33 -14.69
C LEU A 351 -20.42 -0.10 -16.19
N GLY A 352 -20.48 -1.18 -16.97
CA GLY A 352 -20.42 -1.14 -18.43
C GLY A 352 -19.00 -0.86 -18.97
N PRO A 353 -18.78 -1.07 -20.28
CA PRO A 353 -17.46 -1.07 -20.90
C PRO A 353 -16.64 0.21 -20.70
N GLU A 354 -17.24 1.38 -20.90
CA GLU A 354 -16.54 2.67 -20.82
C GLU A 354 -16.02 2.95 -19.40
N GLN A 355 -16.86 2.71 -18.39
CA GLN A 355 -16.45 2.90 -17.00
C GLN A 355 -15.41 1.86 -16.56
N VAL A 356 -15.52 0.62 -17.05
CA VAL A 356 -14.47 -0.39 -16.83
C VAL A 356 -13.14 0.08 -17.40
N LYS A 357 -13.09 0.56 -18.65
CA LYS A 357 -11.85 1.09 -19.25
C LYS A 357 -11.26 2.25 -18.44
N ARG A 358 -12.10 3.16 -17.92
CA ARG A 358 -11.65 4.24 -17.03
C ARG A 358 -11.05 3.72 -15.72
N VAL A 359 -11.66 2.70 -15.12
CA VAL A 359 -11.13 2.02 -13.93
C VAL A 359 -9.79 1.33 -14.25
N LEU A 360 -9.68 0.67 -15.40
CA LEU A 360 -8.43 0.04 -15.84
C LEU A 360 -7.31 1.06 -16.03
N ARG A 361 -7.59 2.18 -16.69
CA ARG A 361 -6.64 3.30 -16.84
C ARG A 361 -6.23 3.85 -15.47
N PHE A 362 -7.21 4.09 -14.60
CA PHE A 362 -6.98 4.59 -13.25
C PHE A 362 -6.05 3.67 -12.46
N LEU A 363 -6.26 2.36 -12.50
CA LEU A 363 -5.38 1.40 -11.84
C LEU A 363 -4.02 1.28 -12.54
N ALA A 364 -3.95 1.35 -13.87
CA ALA A 364 -2.70 1.25 -14.61
C ALA A 364 -1.73 2.39 -14.27
N ASP A 365 -2.25 3.61 -14.13
CA ASP A 365 -1.49 4.83 -13.86
C ASP A 365 -0.69 4.81 -12.54
N ASP A 366 -1.14 4.07 -11.52
CA ASP A 366 -0.44 3.92 -10.23
C ASP A 366 -1.08 2.78 -9.42
N TYR A 367 -0.89 1.55 -9.89
CA TYR A 367 -1.59 0.38 -9.32
C TYR A 367 -1.33 0.27 -7.82
N TRP A 368 -0.07 0.34 -7.38
CA TRP A 368 0.26 0.17 -5.96
C TRP A 368 -0.22 1.32 -5.07
N GLY A 369 -0.42 2.52 -5.61
CA GLY A 369 -1.06 3.62 -4.91
C GLY A 369 -2.59 3.66 -5.01
N ARG A 370 -3.22 2.74 -5.76
CA ARG A 370 -4.67 2.76 -6.08
C ARG A 370 -5.39 1.42 -5.93
N TYR A 371 -4.68 0.33 -5.61
CA TYR A 371 -5.25 -1.03 -5.49
C TYR A 371 -6.02 -1.29 -4.18
N LEU A 372 -6.00 -0.37 -3.22
CA LEU A 372 -6.69 -0.46 -1.93
C LEU A 372 -7.56 0.77 -1.70
N GLY A 373 -8.44 0.68 -0.68
CA GLY A 373 -9.33 1.79 -0.30
C GLY A 373 -10.65 1.82 -1.06
N TRP A 374 -10.91 0.84 -1.92
CA TRP A 374 -12.16 0.71 -2.65
C TRP A 374 -13.35 0.49 -1.70
N PRO A 375 -14.53 1.09 -1.99
CA PRO A 375 -15.69 1.04 -1.10
C PRO A 375 -16.20 -0.37 -0.80
N ASP A 376 -16.77 -0.57 0.39
CA ASP A 376 -17.28 -1.86 0.84
C ASP A 376 -18.38 -2.43 -0.06
N LEU A 377 -19.28 -1.57 -0.54
CA LEU A 377 -20.46 -1.97 -1.31
C LEU A 377 -20.54 -1.23 -2.65
N VAL A 378 -21.20 -1.89 -3.60
CA VAL A 378 -21.79 -1.24 -4.78
C VAL A 378 -23.28 -1.60 -4.82
N SER A 379 -24.12 -0.59 -5.07
CA SER A 379 -25.56 -0.74 -5.22
C SER A 379 -26.05 -0.18 -6.54
N TRP A 380 -27.13 -0.74 -7.08
CA TRP A 380 -27.71 -0.30 -8.35
C TRP A 380 -29.22 -0.62 -8.42
N SER A 381 -29.90 0.05 -9.34
CA SER A 381 -31.24 -0.28 -9.80
C SER A 381 -31.14 -1.23 -10.99
N GLU A 382 -31.89 -2.34 -11.01
CA GLU A 382 -31.93 -3.22 -12.18
C GLU A 382 -33.01 -2.72 -13.15
N THR A 383 -32.66 -2.53 -14.42
CA THR A 383 -33.58 -2.11 -15.49
C THR A 383 -33.56 -3.11 -16.64
N GLU A 384 -34.47 -2.95 -17.60
CA GLU A 384 -34.51 -3.82 -18.79
C GLU A 384 -33.23 -3.76 -19.64
N VAL A 385 -32.51 -2.64 -19.60
CA VAL A 385 -31.27 -2.41 -20.35
C VAL A 385 -29.99 -2.67 -19.52
N GLY A 386 -30.14 -3.07 -18.27
CA GLY A 386 -29.03 -3.36 -17.34
C GLY A 386 -29.05 -2.52 -16.07
N ALA A 387 -27.88 -2.39 -15.44
CA ALA A 387 -27.73 -1.63 -14.20
C ALA A 387 -27.87 -0.11 -14.43
N ALA A 388 -28.63 0.55 -13.57
CA ALA A 388 -28.78 2.00 -13.53
C ALA A 388 -28.57 2.52 -12.09
N ASP A 389 -28.43 3.84 -11.94
CA ASP A 389 -28.25 4.51 -10.64
C ASP A 389 -27.16 3.88 -9.78
N VAL A 390 -26.03 3.51 -10.39
CA VAL A 390 -24.93 2.84 -9.70
C VAL A 390 -24.33 3.77 -8.65
N GLU A 391 -24.17 3.27 -7.43
CA GLU A 391 -23.63 4.02 -6.31
C GLU A 391 -22.72 3.15 -5.46
N PHE A 392 -21.48 3.60 -5.26
CA PHE A 392 -20.51 2.99 -4.35
C PHE A 392 -20.69 3.52 -2.93
N ILE A 393 -20.53 2.65 -1.95
CA ILE A 393 -20.87 2.96 -0.56
C ILE A 393 -19.79 2.40 0.36
N GLU A 394 -19.15 3.30 1.11
CA GLU A 394 -18.27 2.94 2.23
C GLU A 394 -19.09 2.94 3.51
N VAL A 395 -19.07 1.85 4.26
CA VAL A 395 -19.88 1.66 5.46
C VAL A 395 -19.03 1.91 6.70
N LYS A 396 -19.46 2.84 7.54
CA LYS A 396 -18.76 3.17 8.79
C LYS A 396 -19.64 2.93 10.00
N SER A 397 -19.15 2.13 10.94
CA SER A 397 -19.75 2.07 12.27
C SER A 397 -19.56 3.40 13.02
N SER A 398 -20.30 3.62 14.11
CA SER A 398 -20.30 4.88 14.88
C SER A 398 -18.91 5.37 15.29
N SER A 399 -18.01 4.48 15.70
CA SER A 399 -16.65 4.82 16.10
C SER A 399 -15.59 4.65 15.01
N ASP A 400 -15.97 4.12 13.84
CA ASP A 400 -15.01 3.86 12.76
C ASP A 400 -14.67 5.13 11.99
N LYS A 401 -13.40 5.20 11.55
CA LYS A 401 -12.79 6.32 10.82
C LYS A 401 -12.32 5.84 9.46
N LEU A 402 -12.15 6.76 8.52
CA LEU A 402 -11.55 6.43 7.24
C LEU A 402 -10.07 6.06 7.44
N SER A 403 -9.66 4.98 6.77
CA SER A 403 -8.25 4.62 6.62
C SER A 403 -7.57 5.57 5.62
N GLU A 404 -6.23 5.59 5.59
CA GLU A 404 -5.51 6.43 4.62
C GLU A 404 -5.74 5.95 3.18
N ASP A 405 -5.74 4.64 2.94
CA ASP A 405 -6.03 4.10 1.60
C ASP A 405 -7.45 4.52 1.12
N GLN A 406 -8.44 4.57 2.01
CA GLN A 406 -9.80 5.04 1.68
C GLN A 406 -9.86 6.53 1.40
N ARG A 407 -9.14 7.35 2.16
CA ARG A 407 -9.05 8.81 1.95
C ARG A 407 -8.43 9.12 0.60
N ASP A 408 -7.32 8.44 0.28
CA ASP A 408 -6.66 8.56 -1.00
C ASP A 408 -7.57 8.15 -2.15
N TRP A 409 -8.34 7.07 -1.98
CA TRP A 409 -9.32 6.65 -2.98
C TRP A 409 -10.42 7.71 -3.18
N ILE A 410 -10.96 8.30 -2.11
CA ILE A 410 -12.02 9.33 -2.20
C ILE A 410 -11.54 10.56 -2.98
N LEU A 411 -10.35 11.06 -2.64
CA LEU A 411 -9.73 12.21 -3.33
C LEU A 411 -9.55 11.90 -4.83
N LYS A 412 -8.92 10.78 -5.13
CA LYS A 412 -8.65 10.32 -6.49
C LYS A 412 -9.94 9.99 -7.26
N ASN A 413 -10.99 9.50 -6.60
CA ASN A 413 -12.30 9.28 -7.21
C ASN A 413 -12.93 10.61 -7.63
N SER A 414 -12.94 11.60 -6.75
CA SER A 414 -13.44 12.95 -7.05
C SER A 414 -12.73 13.58 -8.26
N GLU A 415 -11.41 13.44 -8.33
CA GLU A 415 -10.60 14.07 -9.38
C GLU A 415 -10.68 13.33 -10.72
N VAL A 416 -10.61 11.99 -10.70
CA VAL A 416 -10.31 11.17 -11.88
C VAL A 416 -11.48 10.25 -12.30
N LEU A 417 -11.91 9.36 -11.40
CA LEU A 417 -12.89 8.32 -11.72
C LEU A 417 -14.33 8.85 -11.81
N ARG A 418 -14.67 9.77 -10.92
CA ARG A 418 -16.02 10.36 -10.75
C ARG A 418 -17.11 9.30 -10.67
N LEU A 419 -16.85 8.20 -9.98
CA LEU A 419 -17.87 7.20 -9.68
C LEU A 419 -18.78 7.76 -8.58
N PRO A 420 -20.11 7.62 -8.69
CA PRO A 420 -21.03 8.05 -7.63
C PRO A 420 -20.70 7.32 -6.33
N PHE A 421 -20.53 8.08 -5.25
CA PHE A 421 -20.02 7.57 -3.99
C PHE A 421 -20.66 8.27 -2.80
N LYS A 422 -20.93 7.52 -1.73
CA LYS A 422 -21.36 8.04 -0.43
C LYS A 422 -20.78 7.27 0.75
N ILE A 423 -20.91 7.86 1.94
CA ILE A 423 -20.68 7.19 3.21
C ILE A 423 -22.03 6.75 3.80
N ALA A 424 -22.15 5.49 4.20
CA ALA A 424 -23.24 5.02 5.04
C ALA A 424 -22.76 4.94 6.50
N LYS A 425 -23.24 5.83 7.37
CA LYS A 425 -22.85 5.89 8.78
C LYS A 425 -23.86 5.17 9.65
N VAL A 426 -23.48 4.04 10.23
CA VAL A 426 -24.34 3.27 11.14
C VAL A 426 -24.28 3.84 12.55
N HIS A 427 -25.32 4.56 12.96
CA HIS A 427 -25.38 5.24 14.25
C HIS A 427 -25.91 4.32 15.35
N ARG A 428 -25.26 4.39 16.51
CA ARG A 428 -25.71 3.64 17.70
C ARG A 428 -26.81 4.42 18.42
N VAL A 429 -28.05 3.99 18.25
CA VAL A 429 -29.21 4.54 18.98
C VAL A 429 -29.32 3.93 20.38
N GLN A 430 -29.16 2.61 20.47
CA GLN A 430 -29.22 1.87 21.73
C GLN A 430 -28.14 0.77 21.79
N ARG A 431 -27.79 0.33 23.00
CA ARG A 431 -27.03 -0.91 23.24
C ARG A 431 -27.96 -1.97 23.77
N ILE A 432 -27.94 -3.15 23.16
CA ILE A 432 -28.66 -4.33 23.59
C ILE A 432 -27.64 -5.33 24.12
N LEU A 433 -27.90 -5.86 25.31
CA LEU A 433 -27.04 -6.84 25.95
C LEU A 433 -27.45 -8.25 25.51
N ARG A 434 -26.49 -9.00 24.96
CA ARG A 434 -26.63 -10.43 24.73
C ARG A 434 -26.55 -11.14 26.09
N PRO A 435 -27.52 -12.01 26.43
CA PRO A 435 -27.56 -12.69 27.72
C PRO A 435 -26.30 -13.47 28.07
#